data_AF-A0A7S1MD55-F1
#
_entry.id   AF-A0A7S1MD55-F1
#
_cell.length_a   1.000
_cell.length_b   1.000
_cell.length_c   1.000
_cell.angle_alpha   90.00
_cell.angle_beta   90.00
_cell.angle_gamma   90.00
#
_symmetry.space_group_name_H-M   'P 1'
#
loop_
_entity.id
_entity.type
_entity.pdbx_description
1 polymer ?
#
loop_
_entity_poly.entity_id
_entity_poly.type
_entity_poly.pdbx_seq_one_letter_code
_entity_poly.pdbx_strand_id
1 'polypeptide(L)'
;RWGASQAPAPGEADVTAPQESGLLSGMYETRYQWEMKNGAWADYDDEEQQYLLAAWMLGRNSVCYAARGFEYKIDFFMMRQTNVSLGQVRQVRVKPRQAWDAP
;
A
#
# COMPACT_ATOMS: atom_id res chain seq x y z
N ARG A 1 43.22 -3.03 -50.61
CA ARG A 1 43.32 -2.30 -49.33
C ARG A 1 42.39 -1.10 -49.37
N TRP A 2 41.19 -1.22 -48.82
CA TRP A 2 40.32 -0.13 -48.33
C TRP A 2 39.42 -0.81 -47.29
N GLY A 3 39.58 -0.42 -46.02
CA GLY A 3 38.96 -1.08 -44.88
C GLY A 3 37.46 -0.79 -44.82
N ALA A 4 36.65 -1.82 -44.62
CA ALA A 4 35.23 -1.67 -44.33
C ALA A 4 35.08 -1.19 -42.88
N SER A 5 34.54 0.02 -42.72
CA SER A 5 34.13 0.59 -41.44
C SER A 5 33.13 -0.32 -40.73
N GLN A 6 33.45 -0.70 -39.51
CA GLN A 6 32.57 -1.43 -38.61
C GLN A 6 31.60 -0.42 -37.97
N ALA A 7 30.30 -0.64 -38.14
CA ALA A 7 29.28 0.09 -37.37
C ALA A 7 29.26 -0.44 -35.93
N PRO A 8 29.15 0.41 -34.90
CA PRO A 8 28.95 -0.07 -33.53
C PRO A 8 27.54 -0.66 -33.38
N ALA A 9 27.47 -1.77 -32.64
CA ALA A 9 26.21 -2.37 -32.20
C ALA A 9 25.39 -1.34 -31.39
N PRO A 10 24.04 -1.37 -31.44
CA PRO A 10 23.24 -0.53 -30.58
C PRO A 10 23.56 -0.88 -29.13
N GLY A 11 24.15 0.09 -28.46
CA GLY A 11 24.57 0.02 -27.08
C GLY A 11 23.42 -0.44 -26.20
N GLU A 12 23.80 -1.29 -25.25
CA GLU A 12 23.09 -1.57 -24.02
C GLU A 12 22.57 -0.23 -23.49
N ALA A 13 21.27 -0.02 -23.64
CA ALA A 13 20.60 1.07 -22.96
C ALA A 13 20.70 0.74 -21.47
N ASP A 14 21.65 1.40 -20.82
CA ASP A 14 21.57 1.78 -19.42
C ASP A 14 20.19 2.41 -19.21
N VAL A 15 19.22 1.58 -18.83
CA VAL A 15 18.04 2.02 -18.11
C VAL A 15 18.40 1.89 -16.65
N THR A 16 19.14 2.87 -16.15
CA THR A 16 19.04 3.28 -14.75
C THR A 16 17.56 3.38 -14.43
N ALA A 17 16.99 2.30 -13.89
CA ALA A 17 15.64 2.32 -13.35
C ALA A 17 15.65 3.44 -12.31
N PRO A 18 14.73 4.42 -12.40
CA PRO A 18 14.68 5.45 -11.40
C PRO A 18 14.42 4.78 -10.05
N GLN A 19 14.84 5.51 -9.04
CA GLN A 19 14.92 5.20 -7.63
C GLN A 19 13.53 4.98 -7.00
N GLU A 20 12.71 4.10 -7.58
CA GLU A 20 11.34 3.76 -7.17
C GLU A 20 11.33 2.62 -6.14
N SER A 21 12.44 1.87 -6.03
CA SER A 21 12.55 0.71 -5.13
C SER A 21 12.48 1.09 -3.64
N GLY A 22 12.99 2.27 -3.25
CA GLY A 22 12.96 2.74 -1.86
C GLY A 22 11.58 3.22 -1.39
N LEU A 23 10.79 3.82 -2.29
CA LEU A 23 9.42 4.26 -1.99
C LEU A 23 8.45 3.09 -1.91
N LEU A 24 8.56 2.15 -2.86
CA LEU A 24 7.79 0.91 -2.82
C LEU A 24 8.20 0.04 -1.61
N SER A 25 9.46 0.18 -1.16
CA SER A 25 9.97 -0.49 0.03
C SER A 25 9.35 -0.03 1.34
N GLY A 26 9.25 1.29 1.55
CA GLY A 26 8.52 1.81 2.71
C GLY A 26 7.00 1.58 2.63
N MET A 27 6.45 1.42 1.42
CA MET A 27 5.02 1.17 1.24
C MET A 27 4.60 -0.26 1.58
N TYR A 28 5.40 -1.30 1.29
CA TYR A 28 5.08 -2.65 1.76
C TYR A 28 5.21 -2.84 3.28
N GLU A 29 5.92 -1.93 3.96
CA GLU A 29 5.92 -1.87 5.44
C GLU A 29 4.66 -1.21 6.01
N THR A 30 3.93 -0.44 5.20
CA THR A 30 2.69 0.21 5.64
C THR A 30 1.60 -0.85 5.78
N ARG A 31 1.29 -1.26 7.02
CA ARG A 31 0.15 -2.15 7.30
C ARG A 31 -0.97 -1.37 7.94
N TYR A 32 -2.19 -1.43 7.41
CA TYR A 32 -3.34 -0.85 8.09
C TYR A 32 -3.85 -1.79 9.18
N GLN A 33 -4.40 -1.22 10.24
CA GLN A 33 -5.03 -1.94 11.34
C GLN A 33 -6.41 -1.37 11.65
N TRP A 34 -7.30 -2.20 12.18
CA TRP A 34 -8.60 -1.80 12.69
C TRP A 34 -8.78 -2.17 14.16
N GLU A 35 -9.56 -1.37 14.87
CA GLU A 35 -9.82 -1.57 16.30
C GLU A 35 -10.94 -2.61 16.52
N MET A 36 -10.60 -3.64 17.27
CA MET A 36 -11.51 -4.67 17.75
C MET A 36 -12.40 -4.12 18.88
N LYS A 37 -13.52 -4.81 19.16
CA LYS A 37 -14.47 -4.39 20.21
C LYS A 37 -13.85 -4.36 21.62
N ASN A 38 -12.77 -5.11 21.82
CA ASN A 38 -12.02 -5.15 23.09
C ASN A 38 -10.88 -4.11 23.15
N GLY A 39 -10.79 -3.19 22.18
CA GLY A 39 -9.73 -2.18 22.09
C GLY A 39 -8.39 -2.69 21.53
N ALA A 40 -8.28 -3.98 21.21
CA ALA A 40 -7.10 -4.51 20.53
C ALA A 40 -7.08 -4.08 19.06
N TRP A 41 -5.90 -4.03 18.45
CA TRP A 41 -5.74 -3.70 17.04
C TRP A 41 -5.42 -4.96 16.24
N ALA A 42 -6.14 -5.16 15.14
CA ALA A 42 -5.90 -6.25 14.19
C ALA A 42 -5.35 -5.68 12.88
N ASP A 43 -4.40 -6.38 12.27
CA ASP A 43 -4.03 -6.13 10.88
C ASP A 43 -5.25 -6.44 9.97
N TYR A 44 -5.45 -5.64 8.92
CA TYR A 44 -6.30 -6.09 7.80
C TYR A 44 -5.71 -7.36 7.20
N ASP A 45 -6.53 -8.24 6.63
CA ASP A 45 -6.03 -9.39 5.87
C ASP A 45 -5.39 -8.91 4.54
N ASP A 46 -4.63 -9.76 3.85
CA ASP A 46 -3.79 -9.32 2.73
C ASP A 46 -4.59 -8.76 1.55
N GLU A 47 -5.77 -9.31 1.28
CA GLU A 47 -6.65 -8.84 0.21
C GLU A 47 -7.19 -7.43 0.50
N GLU A 48 -7.74 -7.20 1.69
CA GLU A 48 -8.22 -5.88 2.10
C GLU A 48 -7.06 -4.87 2.15
N GLN A 49 -5.91 -5.28 2.66
CA GLN A 49 -4.71 -4.44 2.70
C GLN A 49 -4.33 -3.95 1.29
N GLN A 50 -4.43 -4.79 0.26
CA GLN A 50 -4.16 -4.39 -1.12
C GLN A 50 -5.15 -3.33 -1.62
N TYR A 51 -6.45 -3.47 -1.30
CA TYR A 51 -7.43 -2.44 -1.65
C TYR A 51 -7.14 -1.10 -0.97
N LEU A 52 -6.74 -1.12 0.30
CA LEU A 52 -6.43 0.08 1.06
C LEU A 52 -5.19 0.79 0.49
N LEU A 53 -4.12 0.04 0.22
CA LEU A 53 -2.91 0.59 -0.39
C LEU A 53 -3.17 1.15 -1.78
N ALA A 54 -3.87 0.42 -2.64
CA ALA A 54 -4.18 0.87 -4.00
C ALA A 54 -5.00 2.17 -3.99
N ALA A 55 -6.01 2.27 -3.12
CA ALA A 55 -6.82 3.47 -3.01
C ALA A 55 -6.01 4.66 -2.48
N TRP A 56 -5.18 4.44 -1.47
CA TRP A 56 -4.29 5.47 -0.93
C TRP A 56 -3.29 5.97 -1.97
N MET A 57 -2.65 5.07 -2.71
CA MET A 57 -1.69 5.40 -3.78
C MET A 57 -2.32 6.21 -4.91
N LEU A 58 -3.60 5.95 -5.22
CA LEU A 58 -4.36 6.72 -6.20
C LEU A 58 -4.85 8.09 -5.66
N GLY A 59 -4.46 8.47 -4.44
CA GLY A 59 -4.88 9.72 -3.81
C GLY A 59 -6.38 9.76 -3.47
N ARG A 60 -7.02 8.60 -3.28
CA ARG A 60 -8.43 8.55 -2.91
C ARG A 60 -8.58 8.77 -1.41
N ASN A 61 -9.63 9.49 -1.02
CA ASN A 61 -9.96 9.74 0.38
C ASN A 61 -10.74 8.58 1.03
N SER A 62 -11.24 7.63 0.24
CA SER A 62 -11.97 6.48 0.74
C SER A 62 -11.88 5.26 -0.18
N VAL A 63 -12.11 4.08 0.39
CA VAL A 63 -12.26 2.81 -0.36
C VAL A 63 -13.44 2.02 0.19
N CYS A 64 -14.17 1.33 -0.70
CA CYS A 64 -15.18 0.36 -0.33
C CYS A 64 -14.70 -1.04 -0.68
N TYR A 65 -14.99 -2.02 0.19
CA TYR A 65 -14.70 -3.43 -0.05
C TYR A 65 -15.73 -4.31 0.66
N ALA A 66 -15.87 -5.54 0.22
CA ALA A 66 -16.75 -6.53 0.84
C ALA A 66 -15.91 -7.59 1.56
N ALA A 67 -16.28 -7.93 2.79
CA ALA A 67 -15.63 -8.97 3.55
C ALA A 67 -16.61 -9.65 4.50
N ARG A 68 -16.50 -10.97 4.65
CA ARG A 68 -17.30 -11.75 5.61
C ARG A 68 -18.82 -11.49 5.49
N GLY A 69 -19.31 -11.26 4.27
CA GLY A 69 -20.72 -11.00 3.98
C GLY A 69 -21.22 -9.58 4.26
N PHE A 70 -20.34 -8.64 4.57
CA PHE A 70 -20.67 -7.23 4.81
C PHE A 70 -19.90 -6.30 3.88
N GLU A 71 -20.49 -5.14 3.59
CA GLU A 71 -19.81 -4.04 2.91
C GLU A 71 -19.21 -3.07 3.92
N TYR A 72 -17.98 -2.64 3.65
CA TYR A 72 -17.26 -1.69 4.47
C TYR A 72 -16.80 -0.51 3.63
N LYS A 73 -16.82 0.68 4.24
CA LYS A 73 -16.17 1.89 3.72
C LYS A 73 -15.07 2.31 4.68
N ILE A 74 -13.87 2.52 4.16
CA ILE A 74 -12.78 3.20 4.87
C ILE A 74 -12.75 4.66 4.44
N ASP A 75 -12.70 5.56 5.41
CA ASP A 75 -12.37 6.98 5.23
C ASP A 75 -10.95 7.21 5.74
N PHE A 76 -10.03 7.54 4.83
CA PHE A 76 -8.61 7.73 5.14
C PHE A 76 -8.33 9.08 5.82
N PHE A 77 -9.22 10.06 5.69
CA PHE A 77 -9.06 11.35 6.36
C PHE A 77 -9.45 11.25 7.83
N MET A 78 -10.58 10.61 8.12
CA MET A 78 -11.05 10.39 9.48
C MET A 78 -10.39 9.18 10.15
N MET A 79 -9.72 8.34 9.38
CA MET A 79 -9.15 7.06 9.80
C MET A 79 -10.22 6.16 10.46
N ARG A 80 -11.32 5.92 9.73
CA ARG A 80 -12.47 5.15 10.21
C ARG A 80 -12.95 4.13 9.20
N GLN A 81 -13.34 2.97 9.70
CA GLN A 81 -14.09 1.96 8.96
C GLN A 81 -15.56 2.03 9.37
N THR A 82 -16.46 2.02 8.40
CA THR A 82 -17.91 1.90 8.61
C THR A 82 -18.40 0.61 7.97
N ASN A 83 -19.03 -0.27 8.74
CA ASN A 83 -19.86 -1.34 8.20
C ASN A 83 -21.14 -0.70 7.65
N VAL A 84 -21.30 -0.69 6.33
CA VAL A 84 -22.39 0.02 5.65
C VAL A 84 -23.74 -0.64 5.94
N SER A 85 -23.76 -1.96 6.11
CA SER A 85 -24.99 -2.72 6.41
C SER A 85 -25.51 -2.47 7.83
N LEU A 86 -24.62 -2.23 8.80
CA LEU A 86 -24.97 -2.12 10.23
C LEU A 86 -24.78 -0.72 10.82
N GLY A 87 -24.17 0.21 10.07
CA GLY A 87 -23.80 1.55 10.55
C GLY A 87 -22.72 1.56 11.63
N GLN A 88 -22.07 0.43 11.90
CA GLN A 88 -21.05 0.32 12.95
C GLN A 88 -19.74 0.94 12.50
N VAL A 89 -19.13 1.75 13.37
CA VAL A 89 -17.87 2.45 13.08
C VAL A 89 -16.74 1.89 13.96
N ARG A 90 -15.56 1.72 13.37
CA ARG A 90 -14.32 1.32 14.05
C ARG A 90 -13.17 2.24 13.65
N GLN A 91 -12.21 2.42 14.55
CA GLN A 91 -11.00 3.18 14.24
C GLN A 91 -10.07 2.38 13.33
N VAL A 92 -9.35 3.10 12.48
CA VAL A 92 -8.31 2.59 11.59
C VAL A 92 -6.99 3.29 11.95
N ARG A 93 -5.86 2.60 11.80
CA ARG A 93 -4.54 3.23 11.90
C ARG A 93 -3.57 2.60 10.91
N VAL A 94 -2.47 3.29 10.67
CA VAL A 94 -1.28 2.68 10.07
C VAL A 94 -0.43 2.11 11.20
N LYS A 95 -0.04 0.84 11.07
CA LYS A 95 0.91 0.17 11.95
C LYS A 95 2.20 0.97 11.93
N PRO A 96 2.71 1.41 13.09
CA PRO A 96 4.02 2.05 13.14
C PRO A 96 5.04 1.10 12.53
N ARG A 97 5.91 1.62 11.65
CA ARG A 97 7.15 0.92 11.32
C ARG A 97 7.82 0.62 12.66
N GLN A 98 8.15 -0.64 12.92
CA GLN A 98 8.99 -0.96 14.08
C GLN A 98 10.24 -0.12 13.92
N ALA A 99 10.41 0.89 14.80
CA ALA A 99 11.68 1.57 14.91
C ALA A 99 12.67 0.47 15.22
N TRP A 100 13.69 0.34 14.36
CA TRP A 100 14.81 -0.58 14.55
C TRP A 100 15.17 -0.60 16.03
N ASP A 101 15.18 -1.77 16.66
CA ASP A 101 15.70 -1.93 18.02
C ASP A 101 17.12 -1.36 17.99
N ALA A 102 17.26 -0.13 18.48
CA ALA A 102 18.55 0.49 18.66
C ALA A 102 19.21 -0.26 19.83
N PRO A 103 20.36 -0.92 19.64
CA PRO A 103 21.21 -1.24 20.77
C PRO A 103 21.66 0.05 21.47
#